data_AF-A0A015JY91-F1
#
_entry.id   AF-A0A015JY91-F1
#
_cell.length_a   1.000
_cell.length_b   1.000
_cell.length_c   1.000
_cell.angle_alpha   90.00
_cell.angle_beta   90.00
_cell.angle_gamma   90.00
#
_symmetry.space_group_name_H-M   'P 1'
#
loop_
_entity.id
_entity.type
_entity.pdbx_description
1 polymer ?
#
loop_
_entity_poly.entity_id
_entity_poly.type
_entity_poly.pdbx_seq_one_letter_code
_entity_poly.pdbx_strand_id
1 'polypeptide(L)'
;MIQSEASNGIVSPPITPTATCDSKFECNVCRKVFKSKSGLTRHHNIVKKYNISRSDLDILPENTTRQFKGILVHYIHKKLPSGYKKLGKQTVSIPATESQFYAVFKDHIHYYSARKNIYKCIFHGVSANQILADILEMQEWGLNFMSNVNCKSRYERGQLVVEWKQQKNSDFNGNLTQAGHIYFHFFNSQAMIQ
;
A
#
# COMPACT_ATOMS: atom_id res chain seq x y z
N MET A 1 -54.89 -29.07 50.86
CA MET A 1 -53.44 -29.04 51.20
C MET A 1 -52.94 -30.45 50.96
N ILE A 2 -52.07 -30.78 50.00
CA ILE A 2 -50.96 -30.08 49.35
C ILE A 2 -50.89 -30.55 47.88
N GLN A 3 -50.39 -29.67 47.01
CA GLN A 3 -50.36 -29.73 45.56
C GLN A 3 -49.29 -30.70 45.00
N SER A 4 -49.57 -31.21 43.80
CA SER A 4 -48.66 -31.84 42.86
C SER A 4 -47.69 -30.83 42.26
N GLU A 5 -46.38 -31.09 42.29
CA GLU A 5 -45.38 -30.30 41.54
C GLU A 5 -44.92 -31.04 40.29
N ALA A 6 -45.14 -30.40 39.14
CA ALA A 6 -44.78 -30.85 37.81
C ALA A 6 -43.32 -30.49 37.49
N SER A 7 -42.63 -31.42 36.83
CA SER A 7 -41.26 -31.31 36.33
C SER A 7 -41.16 -30.27 35.21
N ASN A 8 -40.41 -29.17 35.44
CA ASN A 8 -40.07 -28.18 34.42
C ASN A 8 -38.83 -28.65 33.63
N GLY A 9 -39.06 -29.23 32.46
CA GLY A 9 -38.02 -29.48 31.46
C GLY A 9 -37.63 -28.17 30.74
N ILE A 10 -36.38 -27.75 30.90
CA ILE A 10 -35.78 -26.63 30.17
C ILE A 10 -35.49 -27.13 28.74
N VAL A 11 -36.33 -26.75 27.78
CA VAL A 11 -36.03 -26.92 26.35
C VAL A 11 -35.32 -25.66 25.86
N SER A 12 -34.00 -25.75 25.73
CA SER A 12 -33.22 -24.75 24.99
C SER A 12 -33.48 -24.87 23.48
N PRO A 13 -33.57 -23.75 22.74
CA PRO A 13 -33.80 -23.79 21.30
C PRO A 13 -32.57 -24.33 20.54
N PRO A 14 -32.75 -24.92 19.35
CA PRO A 14 -31.66 -25.50 18.57
C PRO A 14 -30.73 -24.40 18.06
N ILE A 15 -29.46 -24.47 18.44
CA ILE A 15 -28.39 -23.64 17.90
C ILE A 15 -28.14 -24.14 16.48
N THR A 16 -28.81 -23.51 15.51
CA THR A 16 -28.51 -23.71 14.10
C THR A 16 -27.14 -23.10 13.84
N PRO A 17 -26.14 -23.83 13.34
CA PRO A 17 -24.91 -23.23 12.86
C PRO A 17 -25.26 -22.47 11.58
N THR A 18 -25.45 -21.15 11.69
CA THR A 18 -25.41 -20.25 10.54
C THR A 18 -24.01 -20.35 9.95
N ALA A 19 -23.87 -21.24 8.97
CA ALA A 19 -22.78 -21.18 8.02
C ALA A 19 -22.99 -19.93 7.15
N THR A 20 -22.69 -18.75 7.70
CA THR A 20 -22.41 -17.58 6.88
C THR A 20 -21.09 -17.87 6.19
N CYS A 21 -21.19 -18.38 4.96
CA CYS A 21 -20.12 -18.26 3.99
C CYS A 21 -19.90 -16.75 3.79
N ASP A 22 -19.09 -16.15 4.66
CA ASP A 22 -18.74 -14.74 4.61
C ASP A 22 -17.94 -14.55 3.33
N SER A 23 -18.64 -14.27 2.23
CA SER A 23 -18.04 -13.84 0.98
C SER A 23 -17.35 -12.50 1.26
N LYS A 24 -16.08 -12.58 1.63
CA LYS A 24 -15.20 -11.44 1.87
C LYS A 24 -14.99 -10.73 0.54
N PHE A 25 -15.41 -9.47 0.45
CA PHE A 25 -15.23 -8.66 -0.74
C PHE A 25 -13.85 -8.00 -0.69
N GLU A 26 -13.01 -8.23 -1.67
CA GLU A 26 -11.60 -7.80 -1.65
C GLU A 26 -11.30 -6.79 -2.77
N CYS A 27 -10.54 -5.74 -2.46
CA CYS A 27 -9.99 -4.86 -3.48
C CYS A 27 -8.82 -5.57 -4.19
N ASN A 28 -8.88 -5.68 -5.52
CA ASN A 28 -7.84 -6.35 -6.30
C ASN A 28 -6.47 -5.63 -6.27
N VAL A 29 -6.45 -4.32 -6.02
CA VAL A 29 -5.21 -3.54 -5.97
C VAL A 29 -4.61 -3.52 -4.57
N CYS A 30 -5.38 -3.06 -3.56
CA CYS A 30 -4.87 -2.93 -2.20
C CYS A 30 -5.17 -4.12 -1.29
N ARG A 31 -5.78 -5.21 -1.81
CA ARG A 31 -6.07 -6.45 -1.08
C ARG A 31 -6.89 -6.26 0.21
N LYS A 32 -7.45 -5.07 0.42
CA LYS A 32 -8.27 -4.75 1.59
C LYS A 32 -9.59 -5.50 1.50
N VAL A 33 -9.89 -6.22 2.58
CA VAL A 33 -11.12 -6.99 2.73
C VAL A 33 -12.23 -6.15 3.35
N PHE A 34 -13.43 -6.30 2.83
CA PHE A 34 -14.64 -5.63 3.27
C PHE A 34 -15.73 -6.65 3.62
N LYS A 35 -16.53 -6.32 4.63
CA LYS A 35 -17.68 -7.12 5.07
C LYS A 35 -18.85 -7.11 4.07
N SER A 36 -18.83 -6.20 3.09
CA SER A 36 -19.92 -6.04 2.13
C SER A 36 -19.45 -5.48 0.78
N LYS A 37 -20.21 -5.80 -0.28
CA LYS A 37 -20.02 -5.24 -1.63
C LYS A 37 -20.16 -3.72 -1.64
N SER A 38 -21.07 -3.16 -0.85
CA SER A 38 -21.25 -1.71 -0.70
C SER A 38 -20.02 -1.05 -0.09
N GLY A 39 -19.37 -1.70 0.89
CA GLY A 39 -18.11 -1.24 1.47
C GLY A 39 -16.97 -1.19 0.45
N LEU A 40 -16.82 -2.25 -0.36
CA LEU A 40 -15.85 -2.30 -1.45
C LEU A 40 -16.13 -1.23 -2.52
N THR A 41 -17.40 -1.05 -2.90
CA THR A 41 -17.80 -0.04 -3.89
C THR A 41 -17.48 1.38 -3.40
N ARG A 42 -17.79 1.69 -2.14
CA ARG A 42 -17.44 2.97 -1.52
C ARG A 42 -15.93 3.19 -1.51
N HIS A 43 -15.16 2.15 -1.21
CA HIS A 43 -13.70 2.21 -1.27
C HIS A 43 -13.21 2.54 -2.69
N HIS A 44 -13.70 1.86 -3.73
CA HIS A 44 -13.33 2.17 -5.11
C HIS A 44 -13.67 3.61 -5.49
N ASN A 45 -14.83 4.13 -5.09
CA ASN A 45 -15.22 5.51 -5.38
C ASN A 45 -14.30 6.54 -4.70
N ILE A 46 -13.88 6.26 -3.46
CA ILE A 46 -12.92 7.10 -2.74
C ILE A 46 -11.54 7.06 -3.43
N VAL A 47 -11.05 5.87 -3.78
CA VAL A 47 -9.78 5.69 -4.50
C VAL A 47 -9.81 6.39 -5.85
N LYS A 48 -10.90 6.26 -6.61
CA LYS A 48 -11.11 6.99 -7.87
C LYS A 48 -10.97 8.49 -7.65
N LYS A 49 -11.60 9.05 -6.61
CA LYS A 49 -11.52 10.48 -6.30
C LYS A 49 -10.09 10.95 -6.05
N TYR A 50 -9.22 10.12 -5.49
CA TYR A 50 -7.82 10.50 -5.26
C TYR A 50 -6.98 10.58 -6.54
N ASN A 51 -7.41 9.93 -7.61
CA ASN A 51 -6.71 9.88 -8.90
C ASN A 51 -7.33 10.82 -9.95
N ILE A 52 -8.33 11.63 -9.57
CA ILE A 52 -8.82 12.72 -10.42
C ILE A 52 -7.82 13.86 -10.37
N SER A 53 -7.45 14.38 -11.54
CA SER A 53 -6.50 15.49 -11.67
C SER A 53 -6.93 16.67 -10.82
N ARG A 54 -5.96 17.24 -10.11
CA ARG A 54 -6.15 18.43 -9.30
C ARG A 54 -5.66 19.66 -10.03
N SER A 55 -6.47 20.71 -10.04
CA SER A 55 -6.15 21.97 -10.73
C SER A 55 -4.99 22.74 -10.11
N ASP A 56 -4.63 22.43 -8.87
CA ASP A 56 -3.56 23.11 -8.14
C ASP A 56 -2.19 22.40 -8.23
N LEU A 57 -2.09 21.32 -9.01
CA LEU A 57 -0.83 20.65 -9.29
C LEU A 57 -0.27 21.10 -10.65
N ASP A 58 1.04 21.30 -10.70
CA ASP A 58 1.71 21.62 -11.95
C ASP A 58 1.60 20.44 -12.93
N ILE A 59 1.18 20.75 -14.15
CA ILE A 59 1.21 19.79 -15.25
C ILE A 59 2.66 19.65 -15.70
N LEU A 60 3.27 18.51 -15.40
CA LEU A 60 4.64 18.23 -15.82
C LEU A 60 4.67 17.70 -17.26
N PRO A 61 5.59 18.20 -18.11
CA PRO A 61 5.83 17.61 -19.43
C PRO A 61 6.22 16.13 -19.31
N GLU A 62 5.78 15.31 -20.27
CA GLU A 62 6.04 13.86 -20.27
C GLU A 62 7.53 13.52 -20.15
N ASN A 63 8.38 14.27 -20.85
CA ASN A 63 9.84 14.08 -20.78
C ASN A 63 10.39 14.34 -19.36
N THR A 64 9.88 15.35 -18.66
CA THR A 64 10.25 15.64 -17.27
C THR A 64 9.83 14.50 -16.34
N THR A 65 8.63 13.96 -16.54
CA THR A 65 8.16 12.79 -15.79
C THR A 65 9.03 11.58 -16.06
N ARG A 66 9.41 11.31 -17.31
CA ARG A 66 10.30 10.20 -17.69
C ARG A 66 11.69 10.33 -17.07
N GLN A 67 12.30 11.52 -17.12
CA GLN A 67 13.57 11.78 -16.46
C GLN A 67 13.47 11.58 -14.95
N PHE A 68 12.38 12.05 -14.35
CA PHE A 68 12.15 11.89 -12.91
C PHE A 68 11.98 10.41 -12.53
N LYS A 69 11.27 9.59 -13.33
CA LYS A 69 11.22 8.13 -13.14
C LYS A 69 12.64 7.55 -13.08
N GLY A 70 13.51 7.90 -14.04
CA GLY A 70 14.91 7.49 -14.05
C GLY A 70 15.70 7.87 -12.78
N ILE A 71 15.45 9.05 -12.21
CA ILE A 71 16.01 9.47 -10.93
C ILE A 71 15.53 8.54 -9.81
N LEU A 72 14.22 8.23 -9.75
CA LEU A 72 13.68 7.31 -8.76
C LEU A 72 14.35 5.93 -8.84
N VAL A 73 14.46 5.38 -10.07
CA VAL A 73 15.15 4.11 -10.34
C VAL A 73 16.58 4.12 -9.78
N HIS A 74 17.35 5.15 -10.13
CA HIS A 74 18.74 5.27 -9.72
C HIS A 74 18.88 5.25 -8.18
N TYR A 75 18.05 6.02 -7.48
CA TYR A 75 18.08 6.09 -6.01
C TYR A 75 17.64 4.79 -5.36
N ILE A 76 16.60 4.13 -5.88
CA ILE A 76 16.14 2.83 -5.42
C ILE A 76 17.27 1.81 -5.55
N HIS A 77 17.88 1.68 -6.74
CA HIS A 77 18.99 0.74 -6.97
C HIS A 77 20.22 1.04 -6.10
N LYS A 78 20.58 2.32 -5.96
CA LYS A 78 21.71 2.75 -5.12
C LYS A 78 21.49 2.43 -3.64
N LYS A 79 20.26 2.55 -3.14
CA LYS A 79 19.92 2.35 -1.72
C LYS A 79 19.48 0.93 -1.38
N LEU A 80 19.18 0.11 -2.39
CA LEU A 80 18.82 -1.31 -2.25
C LEU A 80 19.80 -2.23 -3.02
N PRO A 81 21.09 -2.26 -2.66
CA PRO A 81 22.05 -3.11 -3.35
C PRO A 81 21.79 -4.61 -3.12
N SER A 82 21.85 -5.37 -4.21
CA SER A 82 21.87 -6.84 -4.38
C SER A 82 21.33 -7.69 -3.22
N GLY A 83 20.04 -8.06 -3.36
CA GLY A 83 19.31 -8.91 -2.44
C GLY A 83 18.82 -8.13 -1.23
N TYR A 84 17.53 -8.17 -0.97
CA TYR A 84 16.93 -7.66 0.27
C TYR A 84 17.41 -8.49 1.48
N LYS A 85 18.70 -8.55 1.77
CA LYS A 85 19.34 -9.48 2.72
C LYS A 85 18.90 -9.24 4.17
N LYS A 86 18.38 -8.05 4.47
CA LYS A 86 17.88 -7.67 5.79
C LYS A 86 16.37 -7.85 5.88
N LEU A 87 15.94 -8.72 6.79
CA LEU A 87 14.55 -8.87 7.23
C LEU A 87 13.97 -7.54 7.71
N GLY A 88 12.69 -7.30 7.44
CA GLY A 88 11.94 -6.16 7.93
C GLY A 88 11.74 -5.02 6.94
N LYS A 89 11.38 -3.85 7.46
CA LYS A 89 11.03 -2.65 6.69
C LYS A 89 12.30 -1.95 6.21
N GLN A 90 12.52 -1.92 4.89
CA GLN A 90 13.56 -1.11 4.25
C GLN A 90 12.91 0.13 3.63
N THR A 91 13.51 1.30 3.85
CA THR A 91 12.96 2.58 3.36
C THR A 91 13.98 3.33 2.52
N VAL A 92 13.59 3.71 1.31
CA VAL A 92 14.33 4.63 0.46
C VAL A 92 13.58 5.95 0.42
N SER A 93 14.25 7.06 0.71
CA SER A 93 13.66 8.41 0.66
C SER A 93 14.32 9.28 -0.38
N ILE A 94 13.52 10.04 -1.14
CA ILE A 94 13.98 10.91 -2.23
C ILE A 94 13.21 12.23 -2.15
N PRO A 95 13.89 13.40 -2.20
CA PRO A 95 13.20 14.68 -2.27
C PRO A 95 12.40 14.78 -3.57
N ALA A 96 11.15 15.23 -3.49
CA ALA A 96 10.28 15.42 -4.65
C ALA A 96 9.13 16.37 -4.34
N THR A 97 8.70 17.13 -5.35
CA THR A 97 7.49 17.95 -5.25
C THR A 97 6.22 17.09 -5.30
N GLU A 98 5.09 17.65 -4.87
CA GLU A 98 3.78 16.99 -4.97
C GLU A 98 3.45 16.66 -6.43
N SER A 99 3.66 17.62 -7.34
CA SER A 99 3.45 17.48 -8.79
C SER A 99 4.30 16.34 -9.38
N GLN A 100 5.56 16.21 -8.98
CA GLN A 100 6.45 15.12 -9.41
C GLN A 100 5.94 13.75 -8.97
N PHE A 101 5.53 13.63 -7.71
CA PHE A 101 4.94 12.39 -7.21
C PHE A 101 3.65 12.06 -7.95
N TYR A 102 2.74 13.02 -8.05
CA TYR A 102 1.44 12.81 -8.68
C TYR A 102 1.58 12.44 -10.16
N ALA A 103 2.48 13.09 -10.90
CA ALA A 103 2.70 12.78 -12.32
C ALA A 103 3.15 11.32 -12.57
N VAL A 104 3.93 10.74 -11.65
CA VAL A 104 4.41 9.35 -11.75
C VAL A 104 3.38 8.35 -11.24
N PHE A 105 2.72 8.65 -10.12
CA PHE A 105 1.89 7.69 -9.39
C PHE A 105 0.39 7.92 -9.54
N LYS A 106 -0.04 8.85 -10.41
CA LYS A 106 -1.45 8.97 -10.80
C LYS A 106 -2.00 7.62 -11.21
N ASP A 107 -3.28 7.40 -10.97
CA ASP A 107 -3.99 6.13 -11.14
C ASP A 107 -3.64 5.03 -10.13
N HIS A 108 -2.59 5.21 -9.30
CA HIS A 108 -2.15 4.24 -8.29
C HIS A 108 -2.30 4.76 -6.83
N ILE A 109 -2.89 5.94 -6.63
CA ILE A 109 -3.06 6.55 -5.31
C ILE A 109 -4.23 5.89 -4.57
N HIS A 110 -3.96 5.36 -3.38
CA HIS A 110 -4.94 4.66 -2.54
C HIS A 110 -5.44 5.50 -1.37
N TYR A 111 -4.65 6.49 -0.96
CA TYR A 111 -4.97 7.39 0.12
C TYR A 111 -4.39 8.77 -0.17
N TYR A 112 -5.19 9.80 0.10
CA TYR A 112 -4.74 11.18 0.10
C TYR A 112 -5.35 11.94 1.29
N SER A 113 -4.55 12.78 1.92
CA SER A 113 -4.99 13.71 2.97
C SER A 113 -4.43 15.11 2.72
N ALA A 114 -5.30 16.03 2.33
CA ALA A 114 -4.96 17.44 2.14
C ALA A 114 -4.48 18.11 3.43
N ARG A 115 -5.09 17.80 4.57
CA ARG A 115 -4.68 18.38 5.85
C ARG A 115 -3.28 17.95 6.29
N LYS A 116 -2.89 16.72 5.93
CA LYS A 116 -1.58 16.16 6.30
C LYS A 116 -0.54 16.31 5.20
N ASN A 117 -0.94 16.71 3.99
CA ASN A 117 -0.12 16.67 2.77
C ASN A 117 0.55 15.30 2.61
N ILE A 118 -0.26 14.23 2.62
CA ILE A 118 0.20 12.85 2.49
C ILE A 118 -0.54 12.15 1.36
N TYR A 119 0.21 11.50 0.48
CA TYR A 119 -0.29 10.52 -0.47
C TYR A 119 0.26 9.14 -0.15
N LYS A 120 -0.51 8.08 -0.39
CA LYS A 120 -0.03 6.70 -0.31
C LYS A 120 -0.52 5.86 -1.47
N CYS A 121 0.41 5.17 -2.12
CA CYS A 121 0.17 4.07 -3.04
C CYS A 121 0.48 2.78 -2.29
N ILE A 122 -0.46 1.84 -2.28
CA ILE A 122 -0.34 0.61 -1.50
C ILE A 122 -0.48 -0.58 -2.44
N PHE A 123 0.64 -1.26 -2.68
CA PHE A 123 0.72 -2.45 -3.53
C PHE A 123 0.93 -3.68 -2.63
N HIS A 124 0.22 -4.76 -2.92
CA HIS A 124 0.30 -6.00 -2.14
C HIS A 124 0.59 -7.21 -3.02
N GLY A 125 1.18 -8.23 -2.42
CA GLY A 125 1.40 -9.53 -3.03
C GLY A 125 2.70 -9.61 -3.84
N VAL A 126 2.90 -10.77 -4.45
CA VAL A 126 4.11 -11.08 -5.23
C VAL A 126 4.30 -10.15 -6.44
N SER A 127 3.22 -9.53 -6.92
CA SER A 127 3.24 -8.59 -8.05
C SER A 127 3.54 -7.14 -7.64
N ALA A 128 3.67 -6.81 -6.35
CA ALA A 128 3.85 -5.42 -5.92
C ALA A 128 5.11 -4.78 -6.52
N ASN A 129 6.21 -5.52 -6.59
CA ASN A 129 7.44 -5.05 -7.23
C ASN A 129 7.31 -4.92 -8.75
N GLN A 130 6.55 -5.83 -9.39
CA GLN A 130 6.29 -5.75 -10.83
C GLN A 130 5.46 -4.52 -11.17
N ILE A 131 4.39 -4.25 -10.41
CA ILE A 131 3.56 -3.04 -10.59
C ILE A 131 4.43 -1.78 -10.45
N LEU A 132 5.32 -1.74 -9.45
CA LEU A 132 6.25 -0.61 -9.32
C LEU A 132 7.20 -0.50 -10.52
N ALA A 133 7.73 -1.62 -10.99
CA ALA A 133 8.60 -1.66 -12.16
C ALA A 133 7.86 -1.14 -13.41
N ASP A 134 6.61 -1.54 -13.61
CA ASP A 134 5.79 -1.08 -14.74
C ASP A 134 5.52 0.44 -14.64
N ILE A 135 5.16 0.95 -13.46
CA ILE A 135 4.95 2.39 -13.22
C ILE A 135 6.21 3.20 -13.54
N LEU A 136 7.36 2.70 -13.09
CA LEU A 136 8.65 3.37 -13.27
C LEU A 136 9.31 3.08 -14.62
N GLU A 137 8.67 2.30 -15.50
CA GLU A 137 9.21 1.85 -16.80
C GLU A 137 10.58 1.15 -16.65
N MET A 138 10.72 0.33 -15.60
CA MET A 138 11.93 -0.39 -15.24
C MET A 138 11.98 -1.78 -15.89
N GLN A 139 12.24 -1.82 -17.19
CA GLN A 139 12.26 -3.08 -17.95
C GLN A 139 13.29 -4.11 -17.44
N GLU A 140 14.38 -3.68 -16.78
CA GLU A 140 15.44 -4.58 -16.28
C GLU A 140 15.26 -5.04 -14.81
N TRP A 141 14.27 -4.52 -14.07
CA TRP A 141 14.09 -4.88 -12.65
C TRP A 141 13.46 -6.28 -12.48
N GLY A 142 12.50 -6.64 -13.34
CA GLY A 142 11.70 -7.88 -13.19
C GLY A 142 12.50 -9.18 -13.30
N LEU A 143 13.57 -9.20 -14.10
CA LEU A 143 14.30 -10.44 -14.43
C LEU A 143 15.32 -10.86 -13.36
N ASN A 144 15.93 -9.92 -12.66
CA ASN A 144 16.98 -10.22 -11.66
C ASN A 144 16.42 -10.49 -10.24
N PHE A 145 15.14 -10.17 -9.98
CA PHE A 145 14.52 -10.33 -8.66
C PHE A 145 13.45 -11.44 -8.59
N MET A 146 12.84 -11.85 -9.71
CA MET A 146 11.82 -12.92 -9.71
C MET A 146 12.40 -14.35 -9.65
N SER A 147 13.71 -14.54 -9.82
CA SER A 147 14.30 -15.89 -9.90
C SER A 147 14.44 -16.64 -8.55
N ASN A 148 14.00 -16.06 -7.42
CA ASN A 148 14.23 -16.67 -6.10
C ASN A 148 13.05 -16.63 -5.11
N VAL A 149 11.80 -16.74 -5.59
CA VAL A 149 10.63 -16.80 -4.69
C VAL A 149 9.68 -17.95 -5.05
N ASN A 150 10.17 -19.18 -4.93
CA ASN A 150 9.30 -20.30 -4.57
C ASN A 150 9.62 -20.74 -3.15
N CYS A 151 8.91 -20.21 -2.16
CA CYS A 151 8.83 -20.87 -0.87
C CYS A 151 7.64 -20.33 -0.11
N LYS A 152 6.69 -21.17 0.32
CA LYS A 152 5.48 -20.78 1.06
C LYS A 152 5.84 -20.22 2.46
N SER A 153 5.33 -19.06 2.88
CA SER A 153 5.35 -18.68 4.31
C SER A 153 4.08 -17.98 4.78
N ARG A 154 3.84 -18.09 6.09
CA ARG A 154 2.60 -17.86 6.85
C ARG A 154 2.36 -16.39 7.30
N TYR A 155 2.82 -15.39 6.53
CA TYR A 155 2.52 -13.96 6.79
C TYR A 155 2.10 -13.25 5.51
N GLU A 156 1.24 -12.21 5.59
CA GLU A 156 0.81 -11.41 4.43
C GLU A 156 2.01 -10.73 3.75
N ARG A 157 2.54 -11.40 2.72
CA ARG A 157 3.81 -11.14 2.03
C ARG A 157 3.71 -10.06 0.96
N GLY A 158 4.80 -9.32 0.76
CA GLY A 158 5.03 -8.53 -0.45
C GLY A 158 4.31 -7.18 -0.48
N GLN A 159 4.10 -6.55 0.68
CA GLN A 159 3.58 -5.19 0.70
C GLN A 159 4.69 -4.20 0.30
N LEU A 160 4.36 -3.32 -0.63
CA LEU A 160 5.15 -2.16 -1.01
C LEU A 160 4.27 -0.93 -0.83
N VAL A 161 4.73 0.01 -0.02
CA VAL A 161 4.04 1.29 0.17
C VAL A 161 4.90 2.41 -0.35
N VAL A 162 4.38 3.18 -1.30
CA VAL A 162 5.00 4.42 -1.74
C VAL A 162 4.23 5.57 -1.09
N GLU A 163 4.89 6.35 -0.25
CA GLU A 163 4.30 7.46 0.48
C GLU A 163 4.97 8.76 0.04
N TRP A 164 4.19 9.77 -0.35
CA TRP A 164 4.69 11.13 -0.41
C TRP A 164 4.18 11.90 0.81
N LYS A 165 5.05 12.69 1.43
CA LYS A 165 4.65 13.61 2.49
C LYS A 165 5.47 14.89 2.46
N GLN A 166 4.81 16.00 2.78
CA GLN A 166 5.49 17.26 3.03
C GLN A 166 5.97 17.29 4.49
N GLN A 167 7.27 17.42 4.69
CA GLN A 167 7.85 17.58 6.02
C GLN A 167 8.06 19.06 6.33
N LYS A 168 7.71 19.45 7.55
CA LYS A 168 8.04 20.76 8.11
C LYS A 168 9.26 20.56 9.00
N ASN A 169 10.39 21.14 8.61
CA ASN A 169 11.64 21.05 9.35
C ASN A 169 12.06 22.46 9.76
N SER A 170 12.47 22.62 11.00
CA SER A 170 13.12 23.84 11.45
C SER A 170 14.63 23.67 11.30
N ASP A 171 15.30 24.64 10.68
CA ASP A 171 16.76 24.66 10.65
C ASP A 171 17.33 25.11 12.02
N PHE A 172 18.66 25.08 12.15
CA PHE A 172 19.36 25.53 13.37
C PHE A 172 19.07 27.00 13.73
N ASN A 173 18.66 27.81 12.76
CA ASN A 173 18.34 29.22 12.93
C ASN A 173 16.85 29.44 13.26
N GLY A 174 16.05 28.37 13.34
CA GLY A 174 14.62 28.41 13.57
C GLY A 174 13.78 28.72 12.32
N ASN A 175 14.38 28.81 11.13
CA ASN A 175 13.62 28.99 9.89
C ASN A 175 12.85 27.72 9.57
N LEU A 176 11.55 27.89 9.30
CA LEU A 176 10.70 26.78 8.91
C LEU A 176 10.84 26.51 7.41
N THR A 177 11.32 25.32 7.08
CA THR A 177 11.38 24.82 5.71
C THR A 177 10.30 23.76 5.50
N GLN A 178 9.72 23.76 4.29
CA GLN A 178 8.77 22.74 3.88
C GLN A 178 9.33 21.99 2.68
N ALA A 179 9.54 20.68 2.82
CA ALA A 179 10.12 19.87 1.76
C ALA A 179 9.34 18.57 1.56
N GLY A 180 8.89 18.35 0.32
CA GLY A 180 8.25 17.10 -0.09
C GLY A 180 9.26 15.98 -0.25
N HIS A 181 8.90 14.79 0.23
CA HIS A 181 9.71 13.58 0.11
C HIS A 181 8.84 12.39 -0.27
N ILE A 182 9.34 11.56 -1.18
CA ILE A 182 8.81 10.24 -1.50
C ILE A 182 9.56 9.21 -0.66
N TYR A 183 8.83 8.27 -0.09
CA TYR A 183 9.32 7.15 0.69
C TYR A 183 8.84 5.86 0.05
N PHE A 184 9.77 5.00 -0.35
CA PHE A 184 9.49 3.64 -0.77
C PHE A 184 9.72 2.72 0.42
N HIS A 185 8.65 2.15 0.95
CA HIS A 185 8.69 1.20 2.06
C HIS A 185 8.54 -0.22 1.51
N PHE A 186 9.64 -0.97 1.53
CA PHE A 186 9.70 -2.37 1.15
C PHE A 186 9.65 -3.23 2.41
N PHE A 187 8.74 -4.19 2.45
CA PHE A 187 8.60 -5.11 3.59
C PHE A 187 9.06 -6.50 3.17
N ASN A 188 10.28 -6.89 3.54
CA ASN A 188 10.83 -8.22 3.24
C ASN A 188 10.67 -9.19 4.43
N SER A 189 10.24 -10.42 4.15
CA SER A 189 10.04 -11.50 5.13
C SER A 189 10.91 -12.74 4.89
N GLN A 190 12.01 -12.61 4.15
CA GLN A 190 12.90 -13.74 3.84
C GLN A 190 13.60 -14.27 5.12
N ALA A 191 13.10 -15.38 5.68
CA ALA A 191 13.93 -16.29 6.45
C ALA A 191 14.68 -17.17 5.43
N MET A 192 15.97 -16.91 5.23
CA MET A 192 16.82 -17.96 4.69
C MET A 192 17.14 -18.88 5.85
N ILE A 193 16.53 -20.06 5.85
CA ILE A 193 17.03 -21.18 6.65
C ILE A 193 18.37 -21.54 6.00
N GLN A 194 19.46 -21.39 6.77
CA GLN A 194 20.78 -21.90 6.41
C GLN A 194 20.78 -23.42 6.40
#